data_AF-A0A850PC14-F1
#
_entry.id   AF-A0A850PC14-F1
#
_cell.length_a   1.000
_cell.length_b   1.000
_cell.length_c   1.000
_cell.angle_alpha   90.00
_cell.angle_beta   90.00
_cell.angle_gamma   90.00
#
_symmetry.space_group_name_H-M   'P 1'
#
loop_
_entity.id
_entity.type
_entity.pdbx_description
1 polymer ?
#
loop_
_entity_poly.entity_id
_entity_poly.type
_entity_poly.pdbx_seq_one_letter_code
_entity_poly.pdbx_strand_id
1 'polypeptide(L)'
;MSDHTPGPCPTALLSRVTNVYAGALHDRAGQVRLDAETLRARALGPDARFLVMWRGLHLVDDAGLVRFCREDIGAYDDDSCVFLGLSAADAMFALDLSDHTEPPTLPRGTFEDIRPLAASLPEGDAALVAQARGMAHWLRMHRFCGRCGAAN
;
A
#
# COMPACT_ATOMS: atom_id res chain seq x y z
N MET A 1 -43.76 38.46 -11.86
CA MET A 1 -43.29 37.56 -10.80
C MET A 1 -43.66 36.16 -11.23
N SER A 2 -42.74 35.47 -11.92
CA SER A 2 -42.95 34.09 -12.38
C SER A 2 -42.11 33.19 -11.49
N ASP A 3 -42.81 32.33 -10.76
CA ASP A 3 -42.30 31.39 -9.79
C ASP A 3 -41.60 30.24 -10.52
N HIS A 4 -40.30 30.03 -10.25
CA HIS A 4 -39.51 28.98 -10.88
C HIS A 4 -39.29 27.85 -9.87
N THR A 5 -40.16 26.85 -9.91
CA THR A 5 -39.99 25.62 -9.13
C THR A 5 -39.05 24.66 -9.89
N PRO A 6 -37.90 24.28 -9.35
CA PRO A 6 -37.02 23.31 -10.01
C PRO A 6 -37.66 21.92 -9.99
N GLY A 7 -37.73 21.26 -11.15
CA GLY A 7 -38.22 19.89 -11.27
C GLY A 7 -37.30 18.87 -10.58
N PRO A 8 -37.80 17.66 -10.26
CA PRO A 8 -37.01 16.66 -9.55
C PRO A 8 -35.80 16.22 -10.40
N CYS A 9 -34.65 16.14 -9.75
CA CYS A 9 -33.41 15.61 -10.32
C CYS A 9 -33.63 14.15 -10.73
N PRO A 10 -33.40 13.75 -11.99
CA PRO A 10 -33.54 12.37 -12.39
C PRO A 10 -32.53 11.54 -11.60
N THR A 11 -33.03 10.65 -10.76
CA THR A 11 -32.23 9.61 -10.09
C THR A 11 -31.73 8.65 -11.15
N ALA A 12 -30.67 9.05 -11.84
CA ALA A 12 -29.92 8.17 -12.72
C ALA A 12 -29.46 6.98 -11.89
N LEU A 13 -29.77 5.76 -12.34
CA LEU A 13 -29.17 4.54 -11.83
C LEU A 13 -27.65 4.73 -11.87
N LEU A 14 -27.06 4.97 -10.69
CA LEU A 14 -25.63 4.81 -10.50
C LEU A 14 -25.37 3.30 -10.57
N SER A 15 -25.14 2.81 -11.79
CA SER A 15 -24.25 1.68 -12.00
C SER A 15 -23.03 1.92 -11.11
N ARG A 16 -22.85 1.11 -10.06
CA ARG A 16 -21.67 1.17 -9.20
C ARG A 16 -20.47 0.86 -10.09
N VAL A 17 -19.79 1.90 -10.56
CA VAL A 17 -18.42 1.78 -11.01
C VAL A 17 -17.60 1.49 -9.75
N THR A 18 -17.40 0.21 -9.47
CA THR A 18 -16.58 -0.22 -8.32
C THR A 18 -15.13 0.13 -8.63
N ASN A 19 -14.58 1.12 -7.92
CA ASN A 19 -13.15 1.37 -7.94
C ASN A 19 -12.46 0.30 -7.07
N VAL A 20 -11.84 -0.69 -7.71
CA VAL A 20 -11.16 -1.81 -7.04
C VAL A 20 -10.04 -1.37 -6.09
N TYR A 21 -9.56 -0.13 -6.19
CA TYR A 21 -8.55 0.44 -5.31
C TYR A 21 -9.12 1.18 -4.10
N ALA A 22 -10.45 1.37 -4.04
CA ALA A 22 -11.11 2.15 -2.99
C ALA A 22 -11.63 1.32 -1.81
N GLY A 23 -11.63 -0.01 -1.91
CA GLY A 23 -12.10 -0.93 -0.86
C GLY A 23 -11.10 -1.12 0.27
N ALA A 24 -10.69 -0.03 0.93
CA ALA A 24 -9.79 -0.12 2.08
C ALA A 24 -10.48 -0.85 3.24
N LEU A 25 -10.10 -2.12 3.45
CA LEU A 25 -10.62 -2.98 4.53
C LEU A 25 -9.78 -2.91 5.82
N HIS A 26 -8.79 -2.02 5.88
CA HIS A 26 -7.85 -1.88 7.00
C HIS A 26 -7.84 -0.46 7.58
N ASP A 27 -7.60 -0.35 8.88
CA ASP A 27 -7.42 0.94 9.55
C ASP A 27 -6.03 1.48 9.22
N ARG A 28 -5.95 2.66 8.60
CA ARG A 28 -4.67 3.30 8.28
C ARG A 28 -3.86 3.68 9.52
N ALA A 29 -4.51 3.79 10.68
CA ALA A 29 -3.90 3.99 12.00
C ALA A 29 -2.83 5.10 12.00
N GLY A 30 -3.15 6.26 11.41
CA GLY A 30 -2.17 7.32 11.13
C GLY A 30 -1.41 7.85 12.35
N GLN A 31 -2.00 7.77 13.54
CA GLN A 31 -1.35 8.16 14.81
C GLN A 31 -0.16 7.26 15.16
N VAL A 32 -0.20 5.97 14.77
CA VAL A 32 0.90 5.01 15.01
C VAL A 32 2.16 5.44 14.24
N ARG A 33 2.01 6.13 13.11
CA ARG A 33 3.15 6.62 12.31
C ARG A 33 3.97 7.71 13.01
N LEU A 34 3.39 8.38 14.01
CA LEU A 34 4.06 9.43 14.78
C LEU A 34 4.89 8.87 15.93
N ASP A 35 4.69 7.59 16.26
CA ASP A 35 5.38 6.91 17.33
C ASP A 35 6.35 5.88 16.73
N ALA A 36 7.61 6.31 16.61
CA ALA A 36 8.67 5.48 16.03
C ALA A 36 8.94 4.20 16.85
N GLU A 37 8.75 4.24 18.17
CA GLU A 37 8.96 3.08 19.04
C GLU A 37 7.86 2.04 18.81
N THR A 38 6.59 2.48 18.80
CA THR A 38 5.46 1.59 18.49
C THR A 38 5.57 1.03 17.07
N LEU A 39 5.99 1.83 16.09
CA LEU A 39 6.14 1.38 14.71
C LEU A 39 7.22 0.31 14.58
N ARG A 40 8.37 0.51 15.23
CA ARG A 40 9.46 -0.47 15.28
C ARG A 40 9.04 -1.75 16.02
N ALA A 41 8.37 -1.63 17.16
CA ALA A 41 7.87 -2.78 17.90
C ALA A 41 6.90 -3.62 17.06
N ARG A 42 6.04 -2.97 16.25
CA ARG A 42 5.12 -3.65 15.33
C ARG A 42 5.83 -4.29 14.15
N ALA A 43 6.86 -3.67 13.59
CA ALA A 43 7.63 -4.25 12.49
C ALA A 43 8.37 -5.54 12.93
N LEU A 44 8.77 -5.61 14.19
CA LEU A 44 9.41 -6.79 14.78
C LEU A 44 8.42 -7.82 15.35
N GLY A 45 7.12 -7.53 15.31
CA GLY A 45 6.07 -8.38 15.86
C GLY A 45 5.77 -9.61 14.98
N PRO A 46 5.25 -10.71 15.57
CA PRO A 46 4.87 -11.91 14.83
C PRO A 46 3.63 -11.70 13.93
N ASP A 47 2.86 -10.65 14.18
CA ASP A 47 1.72 -10.19 13.39
C ASP A 47 2.12 -9.21 12.28
N ALA A 48 3.42 -8.91 12.14
CA ALA A 48 3.92 -8.08 11.06
C ALA A 48 3.82 -8.81 9.71
N ARG A 49 3.27 -8.12 8.72
CA ARG A 49 3.17 -8.62 7.34
C ARG A 49 3.76 -7.60 6.39
N PHE A 50 4.66 -8.06 5.54
CA PHE A 50 5.41 -7.23 4.60
C PHE A 50 5.00 -7.53 3.16
N LEU A 51 4.55 -6.49 2.46
CA LEU A 51 4.36 -6.49 1.02
C LEU A 51 5.64 -5.99 0.35
N VAL A 52 6.31 -6.86 -0.40
CA VAL A 52 7.59 -6.49 -1.01
C VAL A 52 7.36 -5.87 -2.39
N MET A 53 8.08 -4.78 -2.63
CA MET A 53 8.04 -4.02 -3.87
C MET A 53 9.43 -3.84 -4.46
N TRP A 54 9.50 -3.82 -5.79
CA TRP A 54 10.69 -3.45 -6.53
C TRP A 54 10.30 -2.65 -7.78
N ARG A 55 10.71 -1.38 -7.84
CA ARG A 55 10.47 -0.45 -8.95
C ARG A 55 8.98 -0.32 -9.35
N GLY A 56 8.09 -0.42 -8.35
CA GLY A 56 6.64 -0.32 -8.54
C GLY A 56 5.96 -1.64 -8.93
N LEU A 57 6.73 -2.72 -9.08
CA LEU A 57 6.22 -4.09 -9.15
C LEU A 57 6.02 -4.65 -7.75
N HIS A 58 5.07 -5.56 -7.60
CA HIS A 58 4.73 -6.21 -6.34
C HIS A 58 5.04 -7.69 -6.43
N LEU A 59 5.47 -8.26 -5.31
CA LEU A 59 5.72 -9.69 -5.22
C LEU A 59 4.40 -10.47 -5.15
N VAL A 60 4.18 -11.37 -6.10
CA VAL A 60 2.98 -12.20 -6.20
C VAL A 60 3.35 -13.65 -6.47
N ASP A 61 2.47 -14.57 -6.10
CA ASP A 61 2.56 -15.99 -6.42
C ASP A 61 1.20 -16.52 -6.91
N ASP A 62 1.06 -17.84 -7.07
CA ASP A 62 -0.17 -18.48 -7.54
C ASP A 62 -1.38 -18.20 -6.63
N ALA A 63 -1.16 -17.85 -5.36
CA ALA A 63 -2.21 -17.48 -4.41
C ALA A 63 -2.53 -15.98 -4.42
N GLY A 64 -1.79 -15.18 -5.19
CA GLY A 64 -1.96 -13.73 -5.31
C GLY A 64 -0.87 -12.94 -4.60
N LEU A 65 -1.26 -11.93 -3.83
CA LEU A 65 -0.31 -11.01 -3.19
C LEU A 65 0.45 -11.69 -2.06
N VAL A 66 1.79 -11.75 -2.18
CA VAL A 66 2.66 -12.33 -1.15
C VAL A 66 2.75 -11.40 0.06
N ARG A 67 2.55 -11.98 1.24
CA ARG A 67 2.71 -11.34 2.55
C ARG A 67 3.73 -12.13 3.34
N PHE A 68 4.89 -11.53 3.60
CA PHE A 68 5.95 -12.16 4.37
C PHE A 68 5.88 -11.82 5.85
N CYS A 69 6.34 -12.72 6.71
CA CYS A 69 6.65 -12.37 8.10
C CYS A 69 8.05 -11.74 8.20
N ARG A 70 8.42 -11.27 9.40
CA ARG A 70 9.71 -10.60 9.62
C ARG A 70 10.90 -11.52 9.31
N GLU A 71 10.74 -12.82 9.57
CA GLU A 71 11.77 -13.84 9.36
C GLU A 71 12.11 -14.01 7.87
N ASP A 72 11.09 -14.01 6.99
CA ASP A 72 11.27 -14.18 5.54
C ASP A 72 12.08 -13.04 4.90
N ILE A 73 11.97 -11.83 5.47
CA ILE A 73 12.66 -10.62 4.99
C ILE A 73 13.79 -10.18 5.91
N GLY A 74 14.31 -11.07 6.78
CA GLY A 74 15.30 -10.77 7.83
C GLY A 74 16.57 -10.03 7.34
N ALA A 75 16.89 -10.14 6.04
CA ALA A 75 18.04 -9.50 5.42
C ALA A 75 17.85 -8.00 5.10
N TYR A 76 16.62 -7.47 5.21
CA TYR A 76 16.29 -6.10 4.80
C TYR A 76 16.01 -5.19 6.01
N ASP A 77 16.31 -3.91 5.85
CA ASP A 77 16.18 -2.89 6.90
C ASP A 77 14.73 -2.38 7.04
N ASP A 78 14.38 -1.96 8.25
CA ASP A 78 13.11 -1.35 8.59
C ASP A 78 12.99 0.06 7.97
N ASP A 79 14.10 0.74 7.68
CA ASP A 79 14.12 2.08 7.07
C ASP A 79 13.51 2.11 5.65
N SER A 80 13.50 0.96 4.97
CA SER A 80 12.83 0.79 3.67
C SER A 80 11.35 0.38 3.80
N CYS A 81 10.84 0.27 5.03
CA CYS A 81 9.47 -0.12 5.31
C CYS A 81 8.54 1.08 5.50
N VAL A 82 7.32 0.95 4.98
CA VAL A 82 6.27 1.95 5.12
C VAL A 82 5.06 1.31 5.77
N PHE A 83 4.63 1.83 6.91
CA PHE A 83 3.44 1.34 7.59
C PHE A 83 2.16 1.70 6.84
N LEU A 84 1.42 0.67 6.43
CA LEU A 84 0.19 0.79 5.65
C LEU A 84 -1.06 0.88 6.52
N GLY A 85 -1.00 0.28 7.71
CA GLY A 85 -2.07 0.27 8.69
C GLY A 85 -2.22 -1.08 9.39
N LEU A 86 -3.36 -1.27 10.05
CA LEU A 86 -3.74 -2.46 10.79
C LEU A 86 -4.94 -3.13 10.11
N SER A 87 -4.83 -4.43 9.86
CA SER A 87 -5.99 -5.27 9.56
C SER A 87 -6.61 -5.77 10.88
N ALA A 88 -7.66 -6.59 10.79
CA ALA A 88 -8.22 -7.24 11.99
C ALA A 88 -7.22 -8.16 12.71
N ALA A 89 -6.17 -8.63 12.02
CA ALA A 89 -5.24 -9.64 12.53
C ALA A 89 -3.77 -9.22 12.50
N ASP A 90 -3.38 -8.29 11.62
CA ASP A 90 -1.97 -8.07 11.26
C ASP A 90 -1.62 -6.57 11.14
N ALA A 91 -0.36 -6.24 11.44
CA ALA A 91 0.24 -4.95 11.11
C ALA A 91 0.86 -5.03 9.71
N MET A 92 0.38 -4.17 8.80
CA MET A 92 0.78 -4.22 7.39
C MET A 92 1.85 -3.18 7.06
N PHE A 93 2.90 -3.64 6.38
CA PHE A 93 4.01 -2.82 5.92
C PHE A 93 4.28 -3.04 4.43
N ALA A 94 4.75 -2.02 3.74
CA ALA A 94 5.35 -2.14 2.41
C ALA A 94 6.86 -2.04 2.54
N LEU A 95 7.59 -3.04 2.04
CA LEU A 95 9.05 -3.02 1.95
C LEU A 95 9.44 -2.63 0.51
N ASP A 96 10.01 -1.44 0.34
CA ASP A 96 10.39 -0.93 -0.97
C ASP A 96 11.88 -1.14 -1.26
N LEU A 97 12.18 -2.15 -2.07
CA LEU A 97 13.53 -2.52 -2.47
C LEU A 97 13.95 -1.89 -3.80
N SER A 98 13.27 -0.82 -4.24
CA SER A 98 13.51 -0.19 -5.56
C SER A 98 14.94 0.31 -5.78
N ASP A 99 15.73 0.52 -4.72
CA ASP A 99 17.13 0.93 -4.79
C ASP A 99 18.07 -0.20 -5.25
N HIS A 100 17.62 -1.47 -5.22
CA HIS A 100 18.38 -2.58 -5.77
C HIS A 100 18.42 -2.53 -7.31
N THR A 101 19.60 -2.72 -7.88
CA THR A 101 19.81 -2.72 -9.34
C THR A 101 19.11 -3.89 -10.02
N GLU A 102 19.22 -5.08 -9.43
CA GLU A 102 18.61 -6.32 -9.88
C GLU A 102 17.37 -6.65 -9.05
N PRO A 103 16.40 -7.44 -9.58
CA PRO A 103 15.26 -7.91 -8.80
C PRO A 103 15.76 -8.68 -7.57
N PRO A 104 15.34 -8.29 -6.35
CA PRO A 104 15.72 -9.02 -5.15
C PRO A 104 15.22 -10.47 -5.19
N THR A 105 16.05 -11.42 -4.75
CA THR A 105 15.65 -12.82 -4.61
C THR A 105 14.96 -13.03 -3.26
N LEU A 106 13.66 -13.34 -3.30
CA LEU A 106 12.85 -13.64 -2.12
C LEU A 106 12.52 -15.14 -2.07
N PRO A 107 12.13 -15.70 -0.90
CA PRO A 107 11.86 -17.13 -0.76
C PRO A 107 10.79 -17.69 -1.72
N ARG A 108 9.85 -16.85 -2.18
CA ARG A 108 8.78 -17.21 -3.13
C ARG A 108 8.25 -15.98 -3.86
N GLY A 109 7.56 -16.24 -4.98
CA GLY A 109 6.88 -15.25 -5.79
C GLY A 109 7.76 -14.58 -6.85
N THR A 110 7.12 -13.82 -7.73
CA THR A 110 7.72 -13.02 -8.80
C THR A 110 7.22 -11.58 -8.72
N PHE A 111 8.02 -10.63 -9.22
CA PHE A 111 7.64 -9.22 -9.28
C PHE A 111 6.78 -8.95 -10.51
N GLU A 112 5.54 -8.53 -10.29
CA GLU A 112 4.56 -8.28 -11.35
C GLU A 112 3.94 -6.89 -11.25
N ASP A 113 3.45 -6.35 -12.38
CA ASP A 113 2.72 -5.08 -12.39
C ASP A 113 1.31 -5.29 -11.84
N ILE A 114 0.92 -4.41 -10.93
CA ILE A 114 -0.37 -4.51 -10.26
C ILE A 114 -1.57 -4.13 -11.14
N ARG A 115 -1.37 -3.32 -12.19
CA ARG A 115 -2.48 -2.86 -13.05
C ARG A 115 -3.21 -4.02 -13.75
N PRO A 116 -2.52 -4.99 -14.39
CA PRO A 116 -3.19 -6.18 -14.90
C PRO A 116 -3.72 -7.10 -13.79
N LEU A 117 -3.09 -7.11 -12.62
CA LEU A 117 -3.46 -7.99 -11.50
C LEU A 117 -4.61 -7.46 -10.63
N ALA A 118 -4.86 -6.15 -10.62
CA ALA A 118 -5.85 -5.54 -9.74
C ALA A 118 -7.28 -6.03 -10.02
N ALA A 119 -7.54 -6.54 -11.22
CA ALA A 119 -8.83 -7.14 -11.58
C ALA A 119 -9.00 -8.57 -11.05
N SER A 120 -7.91 -9.28 -10.75
CA SER A 120 -7.93 -10.65 -10.22
C SER A 120 -7.66 -10.73 -8.72
N LEU A 121 -7.15 -9.66 -8.11
CA LEU A 121 -6.95 -9.58 -6.67
C LEU A 121 -8.27 -9.35 -5.91
N PRO A 122 -8.37 -9.85 -4.67
CA PRO A 122 -9.41 -9.41 -3.74
C PRO A 122 -9.40 -7.87 -3.60
N GLU A 123 -10.57 -7.25 -3.43
CA GLU A 123 -10.71 -5.79 -3.36
C GLU A 123 -9.81 -5.14 -2.29
N GLY A 124 -9.72 -5.77 -1.11
CA GLY A 124 -8.84 -5.31 -0.04
C GLY A 124 -7.36 -5.37 -0.41
N ASP A 125 -6.95 -6.40 -1.15
CA ASP A 125 -5.57 -6.56 -1.61
C ASP A 125 -5.23 -5.49 -2.64
N ALA A 126 -6.13 -5.25 -3.60
CA ALA A 126 -5.99 -4.21 -4.62
C ALA A 126 -5.89 -2.80 -4.00
N ALA A 127 -6.70 -2.50 -2.98
CA ALA A 127 -6.57 -1.23 -2.25
C ALA A 127 -5.23 -1.12 -1.50
N LEU A 128 -4.76 -2.21 -0.88
CA LEU A 128 -3.54 -2.23 -0.08
C LEU A 128 -2.26 -2.05 -0.93
N VAL A 129 -2.15 -2.76 -2.05
CA VAL A 129 -1.07 -2.58 -3.03
C VAL A 129 -1.06 -1.20 -3.67
N ALA A 130 -2.23 -0.63 -4.00
CA ALA A 130 -2.30 0.74 -4.50
C ALA A 130 -1.81 1.75 -3.46
N GLN A 131 -2.20 1.58 -2.19
CA GLN A 131 -1.69 2.39 -1.09
C GLN A 131 -0.17 2.23 -0.94
N ALA A 132 0.34 1.00 -0.90
CA ALA A 132 1.77 0.71 -0.80
C ALA A 132 2.57 1.39 -1.91
N ARG A 133 2.13 1.23 -3.15
CA ARG A 133 2.77 1.87 -4.31
C ARG A 133 2.73 3.38 -4.24
N GLY A 134 1.58 3.96 -3.89
CA GLY A 134 1.42 5.40 -3.77
C GLY A 134 2.35 6.00 -2.70
N MET A 135 2.40 5.39 -1.52
CA MET A 135 3.24 5.84 -0.41
C MET A 135 4.73 5.70 -0.72
N ALA A 136 5.16 4.53 -1.21
CA ALA A 136 6.56 4.28 -1.56
C ALA A 136 7.01 5.22 -2.69
N HIS A 137 6.18 5.41 -3.72
CA HIS A 137 6.49 6.36 -4.80
C HIS A 137 6.62 7.80 -4.28
N TRP A 138 5.69 8.25 -3.41
CA TRP A 138 5.77 9.58 -2.84
C TRP A 138 7.06 9.78 -2.04
N LEU A 139 7.41 8.84 -1.15
CA LEU A 139 8.64 8.90 -0.35
C LEU A 139 9.90 9.00 -1.22
N ARG A 140 10.00 8.19 -2.29
CA ARG A 140 11.13 8.25 -3.22
C ARG A 140 11.23 9.58 -3.95
N MET A 141 10.10 10.15 -4.37
CA MET A 141 10.07 11.40 -5.13
C MET A 141 10.20 12.65 -4.25
N HIS A 142 9.99 12.52 -2.94
CA HIS A 142 10.00 13.64 -1.98
C HIS A 142 11.04 13.42 -0.87
N ARG A 143 12.23 12.94 -1.24
CA ARG A 143 13.37 12.79 -0.32
C ARG A 143 13.96 14.14 0.13
N PHE A 144 13.70 15.20 -0.62
CA PHE A 144 14.18 16.55 -0.36
C PHE A 144 13.03 17.54 -0.32
N CYS A 145 13.18 18.58 0.49
CA CYS A 145 12.21 19.66 0.60
C CYS A 145 12.18 20.47 -0.71
N GLY A 146 11.03 20.49 -1.38
CA GLY A 146 10.84 21.26 -2.62
C GLY A 146 11.07 22.78 -2.49
N ARG A 147 11.17 23.31 -1.25
CA ARG A 147 11.46 24.72 -0.97
C ARG A 147 12.95 25.02 -0.81
N CYS A 148 13.72 24.16 -0.14
CA CYS A 148 15.11 24.46 0.23
C CYS A 148 16.13 23.41 -0.21
N GLY A 149 15.70 22.26 -0.72
CA GLY A 149 16.58 21.17 -1.14
C GLY A 149 17.22 20.37 0.00
N ALA A 150 16.93 20.69 1.27
CA ALA A 150 17.37 19.89 2.41
C ALA A 150 16.71 18.50 2.38
N ALA A 151 17.39 17.48 2.92
CA ALA A 151 16.80 16.16 3.11
C ALA A 151 15.60 16.26 4.08
N ASN A 152 14.53 15.54 3.76
CA ASN A 152 13.34 15.43 4.60
C ASN A 152 13.53 14.44 5.76
#